data_AF-A0A1G2Y0X2-F1
#
_entry.id   AF-A0A1G2Y0X2-F1
#
_cell.length_a   1.000
_cell.length_b   1.000
_cell.length_c   1.000
_cell.angle_alpha   90.00
_cell.angle_beta   90.00
_cell.angle_gamma   90.00
#
_symmetry.space_group_name_H-M   'P 1'
#
loop_
_entity.id
_entity.type
_entity.pdbx_description
1 polymer ?
#
loop_
_entity_poly.entity_id
_entity_poly.type
_entity_poly.pdbx_seq_one_letter_code
_entity_poly.pdbx_strand_id
1 'polypeptide(L)'
;MKKYLLIINLLIFFSVGFISANARASMTMVTFADPSLSSSNPLFTIDFLANSLTAGWDDAKTGLTLEIPYNTNIFQNVWFDMTPVSIDSYGNAGSGTIRFFEDGTLTDPLVVIVFASGSVSRFGFGADELFVADNVTITGSEIVNVLSDEQFAFSFANKKKLLGDAGSAGGFTATAAFTSSAVVEELIVPEPATVALLGFGALSLIRKKK
;
A
#
# COMPACT_ATOMS: atom_id res chain seq x y z
N MET A 1 -37.96 -18.97 -38.53
CA MET A 1 -37.71 -18.62 -37.10
C MET A 1 -36.36 -19.09 -36.56
N LYS A 2 -35.93 -20.36 -36.74
CA LYS A 2 -34.64 -20.86 -36.17
C LYS A 2 -33.37 -20.07 -36.55
N LYS A 3 -33.29 -19.47 -37.75
CA LYS A 3 -32.13 -18.68 -38.19
C LYS A 3 -31.95 -17.37 -37.42
N TYR A 4 -33.05 -16.70 -37.05
CA TYR A 4 -33.00 -15.43 -36.30
C TYR A 4 -32.62 -15.66 -34.83
N LEU A 5 -33.04 -16.79 -34.26
CA LEU A 5 -32.67 -17.16 -32.89
C LEU A 5 -31.16 -17.40 -32.74
N LEU A 6 -30.52 -17.99 -33.76
CA LEU A 6 -29.06 -18.21 -33.76
C LEU A 6 -28.28 -16.89 -33.85
N ILE A 7 -28.74 -15.97 -34.71
CA ILE A 7 -28.11 -14.64 -34.89
C ILE A 7 -28.25 -13.81 -33.61
N ILE A 8 -29.40 -13.84 -32.95
CA ILE A 8 -29.63 -13.13 -31.70
C ILE A 8 -28.73 -13.68 -30.58
N ASN A 9 -28.61 -15.02 -30.44
CA ASN A 9 -27.70 -15.60 -29.46
C ASN A 9 -26.23 -15.28 -29.73
N LEU A 10 -25.82 -15.21 -31.01
CA LEU A 10 -24.46 -14.83 -31.39
C LEU A 10 -24.17 -13.35 -31.07
N LEU A 11 -25.14 -12.46 -31.28
CA LEU A 11 -25.07 -11.04 -30.94
C LEU A 11 -25.01 -10.83 -29.43
N ILE A 12 -25.79 -11.60 -28.65
CA ILE A 12 -25.72 -11.57 -27.17
C ILE A 12 -24.33 -12.01 -26.69
N PHE A 13 -23.79 -13.11 -27.23
CA PHE A 13 -22.42 -13.55 -26.90
C PHE A 13 -21.35 -12.51 -27.29
N PHE A 14 -21.52 -11.82 -28.42
CA PHE A 14 -20.63 -10.73 -28.82
C PHE A 14 -20.76 -9.50 -27.91
N SER A 15 -21.96 -9.19 -27.41
CA SER A 15 -22.17 -8.05 -26.50
C SER A 15 -21.72 -8.31 -25.06
N VAL A 16 -21.65 -9.56 -24.62
CA VAL A 16 -21.19 -9.93 -23.26
C VAL A 16 -19.67 -10.16 -23.21
N GLY A 17 -19.01 -10.38 -24.36
CA GLY A 17 -17.58 -10.71 -24.45
C GLY A 17 -16.58 -9.56 -24.36
N PHE A 18 -17.02 -8.31 -24.22
CA PHE A 18 -16.15 -7.11 -24.18
C PHE A 18 -16.08 -6.44 -22.79
N ILE A 19 -16.24 -7.21 -21.72
CA ILE A 19 -15.82 -6.72 -20.40
C ILE A 19 -14.31 -6.88 -20.35
N SER A 20 -13.58 -5.87 -20.82
CA SER A 20 -12.13 -5.76 -20.57
C SER A 20 -11.95 -5.66 -19.06
N ALA A 21 -11.51 -6.74 -18.44
CA ALA A 21 -11.04 -6.72 -17.07
C ALA A 21 -9.59 -6.18 -17.12
N ASN A 22 -9.40 -4.91 -16.78
CA ASN A 22 -8.07 -4.38 -16.52
C ASN A 22 -7.49 -5.12 -15.32
N ALA A 23 -6.63 -6.11 -15.57
CA ALA A 23 -5.92 -6.82 -14.54
C ALA A 23 -4.82 -5.88 -14.00
N ARG A 24 -5.15 -5.12 -12.95
CA ARG A 24 -4.14 -4.37 -12.18
C ARG A 24 -3.34 -5.37 -11.35
N ALA A 25 -2.05 -5.53 -11.67
CA ALA A 25 -1.12 -6.24 -10.81
C ALA A 25 -0.65 -5.24 -9.75
N SER A 26 -0.79 -5.59 -8.47
CA SER A 26 -0.17 -4.83 -7.39
C SER A 26 1.11 -5.55 -6.96
N MET A 27 2.19 -4.79 -6.79
CA MET A 27 3.47 -5.30 -6.34
C MET A 27 3.86 -4.66 -5.01
N THR A 28 4.64 -5.37 -4.20
CA THR A 28 5.17 -4.83 -2.94
C THR A 28 6.39 -3.98 -3.22
N MET A 29 6.31 -2.68 -2.90
CA MET A 29 7.40 -1.74 -3.15
C MET A 29 8.41 -1.71 -2.03
N VAL A 30 7.91 -1.66 -0.80
CA VAL A 30 8.72 -1.49 0.40
C VAL A 30 8.05 -2.27 1.52
N THR A 31 8.86 -2.97 2.31
CA THR A 31 8.45 -3.58 3.56
C THR A 31 9.40 -3.15 4.65
N PHE A 32 8.89 -3.07 5.87
CA PHE A 32 9.75 -2.99 7.04
C PHE A 32 9.27 -3.98 8.10
N ALA A 33 10.23 -4.62 8.75
CA ALA A 33 9.97 -5.49 9.88
C ALA A 33 9.91 -4.67 11.17
N ASP A 34 8.93 -4.97 12.04
CA ASP A 34 8.81 -4.35 13.35
C ASP A 34 10.10 -4.56 14.16
N PRO A 35 10.87 -3.49 14.46
CA PRO A 35 12.11 -3.61 15.24
C PRO A 35 11.82 -3.84 16.72
N SER A 36 10.57 -3.62 17.14
CA SER A 36 10.20 -3.55 18.54
C SER A 36 9.49 -4.82 18.98
N LEU A 37 10.22 -5.63 19.75
CA LEU A 37 9.69 -6.87 20.31
C LEU A 37 8.64 -6.64 21.41
N SER A 38 8.36 -5.39 21.81
CA SER A 38 7.42 -5.09 22.89
C SER A 38 6.91 -3.65 22.89
N SER A 39 5.85 -3.38 23.66
CA SER A 39 5.26 -2.04 23.81
C SER A 39 6.12 -0.98 24.51
N SER A 40 7.35 -1.31 24.92
CA SER A 40 8.27 -0.37 25.57
C SER A 40 8.94 0.60 24.60
N ASN A 41 9.05 0.22 23.32
CA ASN A 41 9.63 1.04 22.25
C ASN A 41 8.61 1.17 21.11
N PRO A 42 7.55 1.96 21.27
CA PRO A 42 6.55 2.10 20.22
C PRO A 42 7.13 2.85 19.01
N LEU A 43 6.63 2.52 17.83
CA LEU A 43 6.92 3.22 16.58
C LEU A 43 5.88 4.31 16.32
N PHE A 44 4.63 4.04 16.70
CA PHE A 44 3.49 4.91 16.47
C PHE A 44 2.92 5.39 17.79
N THR A 45 2.54 6.65 17.83
CA THR A 45 1.77 7.26 18.92
C THR A 45 0.54 7.94 18.34
N ILE A 46 -0.63 7.46 18.76
CA ILE A 46 -1.94 7.95 18.35
C ILE A 46 -2.58 8.58 19.57
N ASP A 47 -2.82 9.89 19.53
CA ASP A 47 -3.46 10.65 20.60
C ASP A 47 -4.71 11.35 20.07
N PHE A 48 -5.89 10.85 20.45
CA PHE A 48 -7.18 11.39 20.01
C PHE A 48 -7.62 12.60 20.84
N LEU A 49 -6.96 12.90 21.96
CA LEU A 49 -7.23 14.11 22.75
C LEU A 49 -6.41 15.28 22.23
N ALA A 50 -5.14 15.00 21.88
CA ALA A 50 -4.26 15.96 21.23
C ALA A 50 -4.50 16.08 19.72
N ASN A 51 -5.36 15.23 19.14
CA ASN A 51 -5.64 15.17 17.71
C ASN A 51 -4.36 14.99 16.88
N SER A 52 -3.46 14.11 17.33
CA SER A 52 -2.16 13.89 16.71
C SER A 52 -1.83 12.42 16.50
N LEU A 53 -1.21 12.14 15.35
CA LEU A 53 -0.56 10.89 15.00
C LEU A 53 0.92 11.20 14.73
N THR A 54 1.81 10.54 15.46
CA THR A 54 3.26 10.64 15.24
C THR A 54 3.86 9.25 15.09
N ALA A 55 4.95 9.17 14.33
CA ALA A 55 5.68 7.95 14.14
C ALA A 55 7.16 8.23 13.91
N GLY A 56 8.00 7.26 14.26
CA GLY A 56 9.42 7.34 13.98
C GLY A 56 10.22 6.24 14.66
N TRP A 57 11.41 6.03 14.13
CA TRP A 57 12.46 5.21 14.72
C TRP A 57 13.75 6.01 14.66
N ASP A 58 14.32 6.32 15.81
CA ASP A 58 15.49 7.18 15.96
C ASP A 58 16.76 6.48 15.45
N ASP A 59 17.67 7.21 14.83
CA ASP A 59 18.96 6.72 14.31
C ASP A 59 19.83 6.04 15.39
N ALA A 60 19.70 6.46 16.65
CA ALA A 60 20.39 5.80 17.76
C ALA A 60 19.85 4.39 18.09
N LYS A 61 18.73 3.96 17.47
CA LYS A 61 18.09 2.67 17.70
C LYS A 61 18.34 1.69 16.56
N THR A 62 18.80 0.51 16.90
CA THR A 62 19.08 -0.58 15.95
C THR A 62 17.87 -1.50 15.73
N GLY A 63 17.94 -2.34 14.69
CA GLY A 63 17.03 -3.48 14.49
C GLY A 63 15.89 -3.25 13.49
N LEU A 64 15.77 -2.06 12.92
CA LEU A 64 14.84 -1.79 11.83
C LEU A 64 15.48 -2.26 10.51
N THR A 65 14.82 -3.20 9.84
CA THR A 65 15.20 -3.65 8.49
C THR A 65 14.22 -3.10 7.48
N LEU A 66 14.74 -2.44 6.43
CA LEU A 66 13.98 -2.00 5.28
C LEU A 66 14.31 -2.91 4.10
N GLU A 67 13.29 -3.51 3.48
CA GLU A 67 13.46 -4.28 2.26
C GLU A 67 12.72 -3.60 1.11
N ILE A 68 13.34 -3.59 -0.06
CA ILE A 68 12.80 -3.01 -1.28
C ILE A 68 12.72 -4.14 -2.31
N PRO A 69 11.63 -4.93 -2.32
CA PRO A 69 11.62 -6.23 -3.00
C PRO A 69 11.86 -6.15 -4.51
N TYR A 70 11.42 -5.07 -5.16
CA TYR A 70 11.52 -4.94 -6.61
C TYR A 70 12.97 -4.76 -7.12
N ASN A 71 13.88 -4.21 -6.30
CA ASN A 71 15.31 -4.07 -6.61
C ASN A 71 16.20 -4.98 -5.76
N THR A 72 15.62 -5.79 -4.88
CA THR A 72 16.28 -6.75 -3.97
C THR A 72 17.20 -6.15 -2.91
N ASN A 73 17.15 -4.82 -2.71
CA ASN A 73 17.96 -4.15 -1.70
C ASN A 73 17.39 -4.36 -0.30
N ILE A 74 18.30 -4.56 0.65
CA ILE A 74 18.00 -4.74 2.07
C ILE A 74 18.92 -3.83 2.86
N PHE A 75 18.34 -2.94 3.67
CA PHE A 75 19.06 -2.01 4.52
C PHE A 75 18.80 -2.36 5.99
N GLN A 76 19.88 -2.45 6.76
CA GLN A 76 19.86 -2.81 8.18
C GLN A 76 20.04 -1.56 9.04
N ASN A 77 19.45 -1.55 10.23
CA ASN A 77 19.49 -0.42 11.16
C ASN A 77 19.09 0.90 10.53
N VAL A 78 18.16 0.86 9.58
CA VAL A 78 17.59 2.10 9.04
C VAL A 78 16.89 2.86 10.16
N TRP A 79 16.70 4.14 9.93
CA TRP A 79 15.87 4.97 10.80
C TRP A 79 14.84 5.68 9.96
N PHE A 80 13.75 6.10 10.58
CA PHE A 80 12.71 6.81 9.85
C PHE A 80 12.05 7.88 10.71
N ASP A 81 11.57 8.91 10.03
CA ASP A 81 10.71 9.90 10.64
C ASP A 81 9.38 10.00 9.90
N MET A 82 8.37 10.48 10.64
CA MET A 82 7.11 10.90 10.06
C MET A 82 6.79 12.30 10.55
N THR A 83 6.39 13.17 9.63
CA THR A 83 5.84 14.48 10.00
C THR A 83 4.61 14.28 10.88
N PRO A 84 4.45 14.99 12.00
CA PRO A 84 3.24 14.89 12.80
C PRO A 84 1.98 15.13 11.96
N VAL A 85 1.01 14.23 12.08
CA VAL A 85 -0.24 14.27 11.32
C VAL A 85 -1.38 14.61 12.25
N SER A 86 -2.23 15.57 11.86
CA SER A 86 -3.45 15.85 12.59
C SER A 86 -4.49 14.74 12.37
N ILE A 87 -5.12 14.28 13.44
CA ILE A 87 -6.26 13.35 13.36
C ILE A 87 -7.51 13.99 13.95
N ASP A 88 -8.68 13.69 13.41
CA ASP A 88 -9.95 14.13 14.00
C ASP A 88 -10.51 13.10 15.00
N SER A 89 -11.64 13.43 15.62
CA SER A 89 -12.31 12.55 16.59
C SER A 89 -12.87 11.26 15.98
N TYR A 90 -12.93 11.12 14.66
CA TYR A 90 -13.35 9.92 13.96
C TYR A 90 -12.15 9.06 13.52
N GLY A 91 -10.93 9.59 13.65
CA GLY A 91 -9.71 8.95 13.19
C GLY A 91 -9.35 9.28 11.75
N ASN A 92 -9.98 10.28 11.12
CA ASN A 92 -9.50 10.75 9.83
C ASN A 92 -8.17 11.49 10.03
N ALA A 93 -7.15 11.10 9.28
CA ALA A 93 -5.82 11.67 9.33
C ALA A 93 -5.59 12.62 8.14
N GLY A 94 -4.94 13.75 8.41
CA GLY A 94 -4.50 14.68 7.38
C GLY A 94 -3.33 14.15 6.55
N SER A 95 -2.72 15.04 5.77
CA SER A 95 -1.52 14.71 4.99
C SER A 95 -0.30 14.48 5.86
N GLY A 96 0.62 13.65 5.39
CA GLY A 96 1.89 13.42 6.06
C GLY A 96 2.97 12.90 5.12
N THR A 97 4.19 12.91 5.62
CA THR A 97 5.37 12.38 4.95
C THR A 97 6.10 11.44 5.88
N ILE A 98 6.46 10.25 5.39
CA ILE A 98 7.33 9.28 6.04
C ILE A 98 8.63 9.21 5.23
N ARG A 99 9.79 9.23 5.90
CA ARG A 99 11.10 9.16 5.25
C ARG A 99 11.96 8.12 5.93
N PHE A 100 12.53 7.21 5.14
CA PHE A 100 13.49 6.21 5.59
C PHE A 100 14.90 6.60 5.17
N PHE A 101 15.85 6.39 6.06
CA PHE A 101 17.24 6.76 5.88
C PHE A 101 18.14 5.59 6.23
N GLU A 102 19.33 5.57 5.63
CA GLU A 102 20.39 4.63 6.00
C GLU A 102 20.98 5.03 7.37
N ASP A 103 21.47 4.03 8.11
CA ASP A 103 22.12 4.19 9.43
C ASP A 103 23.21 5.26 9.40
N GLY A 104 23.11 6.25 10.30
CA GLY A 104 24.08 7.34 10.42
C GLY A 104 24.01 8.40 9.30
N THR A 105 23.01 8.34 8.43
CA THR A 105 22.79 9.35 7.37
C THR A 105 21.63 10.28 7.71
N LEU A 106 21.74 11.56 7.35
CA LEU A 106 20.68 12.56 7.55
C LEU A 106 20.19 13.21 6.24
N THR A 107 20.83 12.84 5.14
CA THR A 107 20.61 13.41 3.81
C THR A 107 20.36 12.28 2.84
N ASP A 108 19.47 12.49 1.87
CA ASP A 108 19.11 11.54 0.83
C ASP A 108 18.32 10.30 1.34
N PRO A 109 17.01 10.44 1.59
CA PRO A 109 16.19 9.33 2.06
C PRO A 109 16.11 8.21 1.02
N LEU A 110 16.31 6.97 1.49
CA LEU A 110 16.15 5.74 0.71
C LEU A 110 14.74 5.66 0.12
N VAL A 111 13.74 5.96 0.94
CA VAL A 111 12.32 5.94 0.58
C VAL A 111 11.62 7.14 1.23
N VAL A 112 10.77 7.80 0.45
CA VAL A 112 9.88 8.88 0.87
C VAL A 112 8.46 8.51 0.46
N ILE A 113 7.57 8.47 1.43
CA ILE A 113 6.14 8.21 1.25
C ILE A 113 5.40 9.47 1.63
N VAL A 114 4.73 10.12 0.67
CA VAL A 114 3.86 11.28 0.89
C VAL A 114 2.43 10.83 0.71
N PHE A 115 1.53 11.19 1.63
CA PHE A 115 0.11 10.92 1.51
C PHE A 115 -0.71 12.18 1.74
N ALA A 116 -1.83 12.31 1.03
CA ALA A 116 -2.71 13.46 1.16
C ALA A 116 -3.68 13.32 2.34
N SER A 117 -4.07 12.09 2.67
CA SER A 117 -5.00 11.77 3.75
C SER A 117 -4.82 10.32 4.21
N GLY A 118 -5.43 9.99 5.34
CA GLY A 118 -5.58 8.61 5.76
C GLY A 118 -6.66 8.44 6.81
N SER A 119 -6.74 7.25 7.38
CA SER A 119 -7.62 6.94 8.50
C SER A 119 -6.93 6.02 9.49
N VAL A 120 -7.13 6.26 10.77
CA VAL A 120 -6.66 5.44 11.88
C VAL A 120 -7.85 4.86 12.65
N SER A 121 -7.82 3.55 12.89
CA SER A 121 -8.87 2.89 13.67
C SER A 121 -8.75 3.23 15.15
N ARG A 122 -9.84 3.76 15.74
CA ARG A 122 -9.95 4.03 17.18
C ARG A 122 -10.06 2.76 18.02
N PHE A 123 -10.64 1.70 17.46
CA PHE A 123 -11.01 0.47 18.17
C PHE A 123 -10.33 -0.73 17.54
N GLY A 124 -9.01 -0.79 17.66
CA GLY A 124 -8.20 -1.80 17.00
C GLY A 124 -8.31 -3.24 17.53
N PHE A 125 -9.32 -3.64 18.30
CA PHE A 125 -9.43 -5.03 18.76
C PHE A 125 -10.04 -5.88 17.64
N GLY A 126 -9.18 -6.43 16.76
CA GLY A 126 -9.55 -7.44 15.75
C GLY A 126 -9.66 -6.95 14.30
N ALA A 127 -9.22 -5.73 13.99
CA ALA A 127 -9.04 -5.28 12.60
C ALA A 127 -7.57 -5.45 12.20
N ASP A 128 -7.30 -6.02 11.02
CA ASP A 128 -5.95 -6.34 10.53
C ASP A 128 -5.17 -5.10 10.04
N GLU A 129 -5.88 -4.03 9.69
CA GLU A 129 -5.33 -2.75 9.24
C GLU A 129 -5.81 -1.64 10.17
N LEU A 130 -4.87 -0.97 10.85
CA LEU A 130 -5.19 0.08 11.82
C LEU A 130 -4.87 1.48 11.33
N PHE A 131 -4.05 1.63 10.30
CA PHE A 131 -3.87 2.89 9.58
C PHE A 131 -3.83 2.63 8.07
N VAL A 132 -4.63 3.36 7.31
CA VAL A 132 -4.67 3.30 5.84
C VAL A 132 -4.52 4.71 5.30
N ALA A 133 -3.67 4.90 4.31
CA ALA A 133 -3.43 6.18 3.67
C ALA A 133 -3.81 6.16 2.19
N ASP A 134 -4.26 7.31 1.71
CA ASP A 134 -4.79 7.53 0.37
C ASP A 134 -4.00 8.61 -0.38
N ASN A 135 -4.05 8.53 -1.71
CA ASN A 135 -3.32 9.40 -2.64
C ASN A 135 -1.83 9.44 -2.30
N VAL A 136 -1.25 8.24 -2.22
CA VAL A 136 0.13 8.06 -1.81
C VAL A 136 1.04 8.27 -3.01
N THR A 137 2.11 9.03 -2.80
CA THR A 137 3.24 9.16 -3.72
C THR A 137 4.48 8.57 -3.07
N ILE A 138 5.15 7.65 -3.76
CA ILE A 138 6.38 7.00 -3.30
C ILE A 138 7.55 7.42 -4.18
N THR A 139 8.62 7.89 -3.54
CA THR A 139 9.88 8.34 -4.17
C THR A 139 11.06 7.97 -3.27
N GLY A 140 12.29 8.32 -3.64
CA GLY A 140 13.50 8.09 -2.83
C GLY A 140 14.69 7.74 -3.71
N SER A 141 15.90 7.71 -3.13
CA SER A 141 17.11 7.31 -3.87
C SER A 141 17.04 5.85 -4.34
N GLU A 142 16.30 5.02 -3.62
CA GLU A 142 16.09 3.60 -3.92
C GLU A 142 14.79 3.32 -4.68
N ILE A 143 14.05 4.34 -5.10
CA ILE A 143 12.79 4.20 -5.86
C ILE A 143 13.00 4.69 -7.29
N VAL A 144 13.01 3.75 -8.24
CA VAL A 144 13.13 4.03 -9.67
C VAL A 144 11.77 4.50 -10.18
N ASN A 145 11.65 5.81 -10.42
CA ASN A 145 10.45 6.57 -10.81
C ASN A 145 9.55 7.01 -9.65
N VAL A 146 8.74 8.03 -9.92
CA VAL A 146 7.70 8.49 -8.98
C VAL A 146 6.47 7.58 -9.16
N LEU A 147 6.06 6.91 -8.09
CA LEU A 147 4.83 6.13 -8.07
C LEU A 147 3.74 6.97 -7.42
N SER A 148 2.57 7.07 -8.04
CA SER A 148 1.47 7.93 -7.61
C SER A 148 0.14 7.18 -7.58
N ASP A 149 -0.83 7.72 -6.85
CA ASP A 149 -2.15 7.11 -6.63
C ASP A 149 -2.10 5.74 -5.94
N GLU A 150 -1.10 5.55 -5.09
CA GLU A 150 -0.92 4.32 -4.33
C GLU A 150 -1.75 4.34 -3.04
N GLN A 151 -1.91 3.16 -2.45
CA GLN A 151 -2.40 2.98 -1.09
C GLN A 151 -1.32 2.31 -0.26
N PHE A 152 -1.18 2.72 1.00
CA PHE A 152 -0.38 1.98 1.97
C PHE A 152 -1.16 1.81 3.26
N ALA A 153 -0.86 0.72 3.97
CA ALA A 153 -1.45 0.44 5.26
C ALA A 153 -0.38 -0.05 6.25
N PHE A 154 -0.57 0.31 7.51
CA PHE A 154 0.20 -0.21 8.63
C PHE A 154 -0.66 -1.15 9.48
N SER A 155 -0.11 -2.32 9.77
CA SER A 155 -0.68 -3.24 10.75
C SER A 155 0.00 -2.99 12.09
N PHE A 156 -0.79 -2.63 13.11
CA PHE A 156 -0.28 -2.31 14.44
C PHE A 156 -0.24 -3.53 15.35
N ALA A 157 0.89 -3.74 16.01
CA ALA A 157 1.14 -4.75 17.02
C ALA A 157 1.47 -4.11 18.38
N ASN A 158 1.53 -4.94 19.43
CA ASN A 158 1.96 -4.56 20.79
C ASN A 158 1.32 -3.26 21.33
N LYS A 159 0.03 -3.06 21.05
CA LYS A 159 -0.66 -1.81 21.42
C LYS A 159 -0.67 -1.62 22.93
N LYS A 160 -0.37 -0.40 23.36
CA LYS A 160 -0.43 0.01 24.76
C LYS A 160 -1.13 1.34 24.85
N LYS A 161 -2.06 1.44 25.79
CA LYS A 161 -2.80 2.68 26.03
C LYS A 161 -1.86 3.79 26.50
N LEU A 162 -2.14 5.03 26.10
CA LEU A 162 -1.39 6.20 26.58
C LEU A 162 -1.53 6.39 28.09
N LEU A 163 -0.44 6.80 28.74
CA LEU A 163 -0.41 7.07 30.18
C LEU A 163 -1.35 8.24 30.52
N GLY A 164 -2.17 8.07 31.56
CA GLY A 164 -3.08 9.12 32.05
C GLY A 164 -4.49 9.09 31.44
N ASP A 165 -4.74 8.25 30.44
CA ASP A 165 -6.09 8.05 29.94
C ASP A 165 -6.86 7.06 30.85
N ALA A 166 -8.07 7.43 31.29
CA ALA A 166 -8.94 6.60 32.11
C ALA A 166 -9.88 5.70 31.28
N GLY A 167 -10.04 5.93 29.97
CA GLY A 167 -10.97 5.21 29.08
C GLY A 167 -10.32 4.68 27.80
N SER A 168 -11.06 4.20 26.82
CA SER A 168 -10.51 3.82 25.50
C SER A 168 -10.40 5.02 24.54
N ALA A 169 -10.46 6.25 25.07
CA ALA A 169 -10.74 7.45 24.29
C ALA A 169 -9.52 8.35 24.06
N GLY A 170 -8.46 8.19 24.85
CA GLY A 170 -7.24 9.02 24.80
C GLY A 170 -6.25 8.59 23.73
N GLY A 171 -6.25 7.31 23.34
CA GLY A 171 -5.39 6.79 22.30
C GLY A 171 -4.40 5.74 22.79
N PHE A 172 -3.41 5.45 21.97
CA PHE A 172 -2.51 4.33 22.18
C PHE A 172 -1.18 4.52 21.48
N THR A 173 -0.16 3.85 21.99
CA THR A 173 1.08 3.58 21.27
C THR A 173 1.02 2.19 20.65
N ALA A 174 1.73 2.00 19.54
CA ALA A 174 1.82 0.72 18.87
C ALA A 174 3.21 0.51 18.27
N THR A 175 3.58 -0.75 18.14
CA THR A 175 4.60 -1.16 17.19
C THR A 175 3.91 -1.47 15.86
N ALA A 176 4.63 -1.54 14.76
CA ALA A 176 4.01 -1.76 13.47
C ALA A 176 4.94 -2.49 12.52
N ALA A 177 4.33 -3.18 11.56
CA ALA A 177 4.96 -3.57 10.30
C ALA A 177 4.10 -3.02 9.16
N PHE A 178 4.70 -2.73 8.00
CA PHE A 178 3.96 -2.30 6.81
C PHE A 178 4.45 -3.06 5.59
N THR A 179 3.51 -3.21 4.66
CA THR A 179 3.73 -3.67 3.29
C THR A 179 3.09 -2.63 2.39
N SER A 180 3.90 -1.86 1.66
CA SER A 180 3.36 -0.90 0.69
C SER A 180 3.17 -1.61 -0.62
N SER A 181 1.96 -1.53 -1.18
CA SER A 181 1.71 -2.04 -2.52
C SER A 181 1.54 -0.90 -3.51
N ALA A 182 2.22 -1.00 -4.65
CA ALA A 182 2.01 -0.12 -5.77
C ALA A 182 1.30 -0.84 -6.91
N VAL A 183 0.37 -0.14 -7.56
CA VAL A 183 -0.18 -0.54 -8.86
C VAL A 183 0.78 -0.05 -9.93
N VAL A 184 1.68 -0.93 -10.35
CA VAL A 184 2.56 -0.61 -11.48
C VAL A 184 1.77 -0.73 -12.77
N GLU A 185 1.65 0.40 -13.47
CA GLU A 185 0.91 0.51 -14.74
C GLU A 185 1.64 -0.15 -15.93
N GLU A 186 2.80 -0.78 -15.69
CA GLU A 186 3.59 -1.46 -16.72
C GLU A 186 3.61 -2.98 -16.54
N LEU A 187 2.51 -3.64 -16.90
CA LEU A 187 2.63 -4.93 -17.57
C LEU A 187 1.50 -5.02 -18.58
N ILE A 188 1.83 -4.93 -19.86
CA ILE A 188 0.91 -5.21 -20.97
C ILE A 188 0.57 -6.70 -20.90
N VAL A 189 -0.31 -7.09 -19.98
CA VAL A 189 -1.00 -8.37 -20.06
C VAL A 189 -1.88 -8.24 -21.29
N PRO A 190 -1.67 -9.04 -22.36
CA PRO A 190 -2.47 -8.91 -23.57
C PRO A 190 -3.94 -9.04 -23.18
N GLU A 191 -4.73 -8.01 -23.51
CA GLU A 191 -6.14 -7.99 -23.16
C GLU A 191 -6.78 -9.32 -23.61
N PRO A 192 -7.71 -9.89 -22.84
CA PRO A 192 -8.40 -11.12 -23.22
C PRO A 192 -8.98 -11.06 -24.64
N ALA A 193 -9.38 -9.86 -25.07
CA ALA A 193 -9.83 -9.56 -26.42
C ALA A 193 -8.71 -9.74 -27.46
N THR A 194 -7.48 -9.29 -27.19
CA THR A 194 -6.31 -9.46 -28.06
C THR A 194 -5.91 -10.94 -28.17
N VAL A 195 -5.94 -11.69 -27.07
CA VAL A 195 -5.69 -13.14 -27.08
C VAL A 195 -6.78 -13.88 -27.86
N ALA A 196 -8.05 -13.49 -27.67
CA ALA A 196 -9.18 -14.05 -28.41
C ALA A 196 -9.10 -13.74 -29.90
N LEU A 197 -8.80 -12.49 -30.29
CA LEU A 197 -8.61 -12.06 -31.68
C LEU A 197 -7.43 -12.79 -32.34
N LEU A 198 -6.33 -12.97 -31.63
CA LEU A 198 -5.19 -13.76 -32.10
C LEU A 198 -5.60 -15.22 -32.34
N GLY A 199 -6.37 -15.80 -31.43
CA GLY A 199 -6.94 -17.15 -31.56
C GLY A 199 -7.88 -17.29 -32.76
N PHE A 200 -8.79 -16.33 -32.96
CA PHE A 200 -9.67 -16.30 -34.14
C PHE A 200 -8.88 -16.09 -35.44
N GLY A 201 -7.85 -15.24 -35.43
CA GLY A 201 -6.94 -15.03 -36.55
C GLY A 201 -6.23 -16.33 -36.95
N ALA A 202 -5.66 -17.05 -35.98
CA ALA A 202 -5.00 -18.34 -36.21
C ALA A 202 -5.97 -19.40 -36.78
N LEU A 203 -7.19 -19.48 -36.25
CA LEU A 203 -8.23 -20.39 -36.76
C LEU A 203 -8.67 -20.05 -38.20
N SER A 204 -8.71 -18.76 -38.55
CA SER A 204 -9.05 -18.31 -39.91
C SER A 204 -7.98 -18.70 -40.94
N LEU A 205 -6.70 -18.69 -40.54
CA LEU A 205 -5.58 -19.10 -41.38
C LEU A 205 -5.54 -20.62 -41.58
N ILE A 206 -5.86 -21.40 -40.55
CA ILE A 206 -5.95 -22.87 -40.65
C ILE A 206 -7.08 -23.28 -41.62
N ARG A 207 -8.19 -22.53 -41.64
CA ARG A 207 -9.33 -22.83 -42.53
C ARG A 207 -9.04 -22.57 -44.01
N LYS A 208 -8.07 -21.71 -44.35
CA LYS A 208 -7.65 -21.42 -45.73
C LYS A 208 -6.71 -22.47 -46.34
N LYS A 209 -6.22 -23.44 -45.56
CA LYS A 209 -5.34 -24.54 -46.04
C LYS A 209 -6.09 -25.83 -46.41
N LYS A 210 -7.43 -25.81 -46.47
CA LYS A 210 -8.27 -26.84 -47.10
C LYS A 210 -9.02 -26.22 -48.26
#